data_AF-A0A183SEJ7-F1
#
_entry.id   AF-A0A183SEJ7-F1
#
_cell.length_a   1.000
_cell.length_b   1.000
_cell.length_c   1.000
_cell.angle_alpha   90.00
_cell.angle_beta   90.00
_cell.angle_gamma   90.00
#
_symmetry.space_group_name_H-M   'P 1'
#
loop_
_entity.id
_entity.type
_entity.pdbx_description
1 polymer ?
#
loop_
_entity_poly.entity_id
_entity_poly.type
_entity_poly.pdbx_seq_one_letter_code
_entity_poly.pdbx_strand_id
1 'polypeptide(L)'
;MIFAARQLQEKCQEMRTHLYTTFVDLTKAFDTVNRDGLWKFLQKFGCPERFTHMVSQLHDWMTARVTGNGTVSEASAVTNGVKQGCIMAPTLFSLMFSAMLMDAHRDKQPGIRIAHGTDGHLLISQRMQAPTHVYDYSP
;
A
#
# COMPACT_ATOMS: atom_id res chain seq x y z
N MET A 1 2.53 8.49 -4.75
CA MET A 1 1.31 9.34 -4.70
C MET A 1 1.20 10.22 -5.94
N ILE A 2 2.12 11.16 -6.19
CA ILE A 2 2.09 12.06 -7.37
C ILE A 2 1.93 11.29 -8.69
N PHE A 3 2.73 10.23 -8.88
CA PHE A 3 2.64 9.39 -10.07
C PHE A 3 1.24 8.79 -10.25
N ALA A 4 0.69 8.11 -9.24
CA ALA A 4 -0.63 7.49 -9.33
C ALA A 4 -1.76 8.51 -9.58
N ALA A 5 -1.71 9.67 -8.93
CA ALA A 5 -2.65 10.76 -9.16
C ALA A 5 -2.57 11.28 -10.60
N ARG A 6 -1.36 11.45 -11.13
CA ARG A 6 -1.14 11.85 -12.52
C ARG A 6 -1.68 10.81 -13.51
N GLN A 7 -1.45 9.51 -13.28
CA GLN A 7 -1.99 8.46 -14.14
C GLN A 7 -3.53 8.46 -14.15
N LEU A 8 -4.17 8.68 -12.98
CA LEU A 8 -5.62 8.81 -12.89
C LEU A 8 -6.14 10.05 -13.63
N GLN A 9 -5.45 11.18 -13.49
CA GLN A 9 -5.78 12.42 -14.19
C GLN A 9 -5.69 12.26 -15.70
N GLU A 10 -4.57 11.76 -16.21
CA GLU A 10 -4.36 11.50 -17.64
C GLU A 10 -5.46 10.56 -18.18
N LYS A 11 -5.80 9.51 -17.43
CA LYS A 11 -6.82 8.54 -17.86
C LYS A 11 -8.23 9.14 -17.88
N CYS A 12 -8.58 9.97 -16.91
CA CYS A 12 -9.87 10.66 -16.89
C CYS A 12 -9.99 11.69 -18.04
N GLN A 13 -8.89 12.37 -18.38
CA GLN A 13 -8.83 13.26 -19.54
C GLN A 13 -9.04 12.48 -20.85
N GLU A 14 -8.37 11.33 -21.01
CA GLU A 14 -8.52 10.43 -22.16
C GLU A 14 -9.99 10.01 -22.38
N MET A 15 -10.68 9.66 -21.30
CA MET A 15 -12.07 9.18 -21.33
C MET A 15 -13.11 10.31 -21.26
N ARG A 16 -12.67 11.58 -21.14
CA ARG A 16 -13.53 12.77 -20.96
C ARG A 16 -14.49 12.64 -19.77
N THR A 17 -14.02 12.07 -18.65
CA THR A 17 -14.79 11.92 -17.41
C THR A 17 -14.28 12.88 -16.34
N HIS A 18 -15.17 13.38 -15.49
CA HIS A 18 -14.77 14.17 -14.33
C HIS A 18 -13.99 13.33 -13.32
N LEU A 19 -12.90 13.90 -12.78
CA LEU A 19 -12.10 13.29 -11.72
C LEU A 19 -12.31 14.04 -10.41
N TYR A 20 -12.74 13.32 -9.37
CA TYR A 20 -12.76 13.79 -8.00
C TYR A 20 -11.75 12.95 -7.20
N THR A 21 -10.88 13.60 -6.44
CA THR A 21 -9.83 12.92 -5.67
C THR A 21 -9.90 13.33 -4.20
N THR A 22 -9.79 12.34 -3.32
CA THR A 22 -9.65 12.54 -1.87
C THR A 22 -8.41 11.80 -1.41
N PHE A 23 -7.57 12.46 -0.62
CA PHE A 23 -6.40 11.84 -0.01
C PHE A 23 -6.77 11.38 1.39
N VAL A 24 -6.43 10.12 1.70
CA VAL A 24 -6.65 9.51 3.01
C VAL A 24 -5.28 9.20 3.61
N ASP A 25 -5.01 9.76 4.78
CA ASP A 25 -3.83 9.43 5.58
C ASP A 25 -4.23 8.49 6.73
N LEU A 26 -3.46 7.43 6.92
CA LEU A 26 -3.71 6.45 7.96
C LEU A 26 -2.85 6.77 9.17
N THR A 27 -3.48 7.23 10.25
CA THR A 27 -2.79 7.53 11.51
C THR A 27 -2.08 6.29 12.03
N LYS A 28 -0.73 6.37 12.13
CA LYS A 28 0.11 5.29 12.69
C LYS A 28 -0.17 3.93 12.03
N ALA A 29 -0.19 3.90 10.69
CA ALA A 29 -0.60 2.73 9.91
C ALA A 29 0.10 1.42 10.32
N PHE A 30 1.40 1.46 10.62
CA PHE A 30 2.15 0.27 11.06
C PHE A 30 1.88 -0.12 12.51
N ASP A 31 1.68 0.85 13.42
CA ASP A 31 1.46 0.58 14.85
C ASP A 31 0.04 0.08 15.16
N THR A 32 -0.90 0.33 14.25
CA THR A 32 -2.34 0.08 14.44
C THR A 32 -2.81 -1.25 13.86
N VAL A 33 -1.94 -2.00 13.18
CA VAL A 33 -2.30 -3.30 12.59
C VAL A 33 -2.72 -4.29 13.68
N ASN A 34 -3.91 -4.89 13.54
CA ASN A 34 -4.34 -5.98 14.42
C ASN A 34 -3.61 -7.28 14.03
N ARG A 35 -2.78 -7.81 14.95
CA ARG A 35 -1.95 -9.01 14.68
C ARG A 35 -2.76 -10.28 14.50
N ASP A 36 -3.72 -10.54 15.39
CA ASP A 36 -4.57 -11.74 15.29
C ASP A 36 -5.35 -11.79 13.98
N GLY A 37 -5.87 -10.64 13.57
CA GLY A 37 -6.52 -10.42 12.29
C GLY A 37 -5.56 -10.68 11.13
N LEU A 38 -4.34 -10.13 11.18
CA LEU A 38 -3.31 -10.34 10.17
C LEU A 38 -2.93 -11.83 10.02
N TRP A 39 -2.74 -12.57 11.11
CA TRP A 39 -2.37 -13.99 11.06
C TRP A 39 -3.49 -14.85 10.48
N LYS A 40 -4.73 -14.67 10.97
CA LYS A 40 -5.92 -15.34 10.42
C LYS A 40 -6.13 -15.00 8.95
N PHE A 41 -5.86 -13.75 8.58
CA PHE A 41 -5.94 -13.27 7.21
C PHE A 41 -4.95 -13.99 6.28
N LEU A 42 -3.67 -14.08 6.67
CA LEU A 42 -2.66 -14.79 5.89
C LEU A 42 -3.04 -16.26 5.66
N GLN A 43 -3.53 -16.93 6.70
CA GLN A 43 -4.02 -18.31 6.58
C GLN A 43 -5.19 -18.42 5.59
N LYS A 44 -6.16 -17.50 5.65
CA LYS A 44 -7.30 -17.46 4.71
C LYS A 44 -6.87 -17.26 3.25
N PHE A 45 -5.76 -16.55 3.02
CA PHE A 45 -5.18 -16.32 1.70
C PHE A 45 -4.26 -17.46 1.22
N GLY A 46 -4.19 -18.56 1.97
CA GLY A 46 -3.46 -19.76 1.59
C GLY A 46 -2.00 -19.77 2.02
N CYS A 47 -1.55 -18.85 2.89
CA CYS A 47 -0.23 -18.95 3.48
C CYS A 47 -0.16 -20.19 4.39
N PRO A 48 0.84 -21.07 4.22
CA PRO A 48 1.01 -22.25 5.08
C PRO A 48 1.10 -21.86 6.55
N GLU A 49 0.48 -22.66 7.43
CA GLU A 49 0.45 -22.38 8.87
C GLU A 49 1.86 -22.19 9.45
N ARG A 50 2.80 -23.05 9.04
CA ARG A 50 4.21 -22.95 9.44
C ARG A 50 4.83 -21.60 9.06
N PHE A 51 4.49 -21.06 7.89
CA PHE A 51 4.98 -19.75 7.44
C PHE A 51 4.38 -18.64 8.30
N THR A 52 3.06 -18.62 8.47
CA THR A 52 2.37 -17.64 9.32
C THR A 52 2.91 -17.65 10.75
N HIS A 53 3.20 -18.82 11.30
CA HIS A 53 3.79 -18.97 12.63
C HIS A 53 5.21 -18.37 12.71
N MET A 54 6.08 -18.64 11.72
CA MET A 54 7.41 -18.02 11.67
C MET A 54 7.31 -16.49 11.60
N VAL A 55 6.36 -15.96 10.85
CA VAL A 55 6.14 -14.52 10.73
C VAL A 55 5.57 -13.92 12.02
N SER A 56 4.67 -14.62 12.71
CA SER A 56 4.11 -14.15 13.99
C SER A 56 5.20 -14.02 15.05
N GLN A 57 6.11 -14.99 15.12
CA GLN A 57 7.24 -14.98 16.06
C GLN A 57 8.16 -13.75 15.92
N LEU A 58 8.26 -13.14 14.74
CA LEU A 58 9.02 -11.90 14.54
C LEU A 58 8.38 -10.68 15.22
N HIS A 59 7.09 -10.80 15.58
CA HIS A 59 6.26 -9.73 16.12
C HIS A 59 5.76 -10.05 17.53
N ASP A 60 5.78 -11.31 17.94
CA ASP A 60 5.37 -11.73 19.29
C ASP A 60 6.35 -11.20 20.35
N TRP A 61 5.81 -10.94 21.54
CA TRP A 61 6.53 -10.50 22.75
C TRP A 61 7.39 -9.25 22.61
N MET A 62 7.07 -8.40 21.64
CA MET A 62 7.69 -7.09 21.52
C MET A 62 7.36 -6.23 22.75
N THR A 63 8.38 -5.60 23.30
CA THR A 63 8.25 -4.57 24.34
C THR A 63 8.87 -3.26 23.85
N ALA A 64 8.24 -2.15 24.15
CA ALA A 64 8.76 -0.81 23.86
C ALA A 64 9.08 -0.08 25.16
N ARG A 65 10.08 0.79 25.09
CA ARG A 65 10.41 1.79 26.12
C ARG A 65 10.50 3.15 25.45
N VAL A 66 10.05 4.18 26.14
CA VAL A 66 10.13 5.56 25.67
C VAL A 66 11.30 6.23 26.38
N THR A 67 12.22 6.77 25.60
CA THR A 67 13.34 7.58 26.14
C THR A 67 13.05 9.05 25.86
N GLY A 68 13.06 9.88 26.90
CA GLY A 68 12.83 11.32 26.80
C GLY A 68 13.54 12.06 27.92
N ASN A 69 14.17 13.20 27.61
CA ASN A 69 14.86 14.07 28.57
C ASN A 69 15.84 13.33 29.50
N GLY A 70 16.57 12.34 28.98
CA GLY A 70 17.53 11.54 29.75
C GLY A 70 16.91 10.45 30.63
N THR A 71 15.58 10.31 30.63
CA THR A 71 14.85 9.27 31.37
C THR A 71 14.30 8.20 30.44
N VAL A 72 14.22 6.96 30.93
CA VAL A 72 13.68 5.81 30.19
C VAL A 72 12.44 5.30 30.93
N SER A 73 11.33 5.12 30.22
CA SER A 73 10.10 4.56 30.80
C SER A 73 10.26 3.09 31.16
N GLU A 74 9.31 2.58 31.95
CA GLU A 74 9.12 1.14 32.08
C GLU A 74 8.83 0.48 30.72
N ALA A 75 9.12 -0.82 30.63
CA ALA A 75 8.84 -1.61 29.45
C ALA A 75 7.34 -1.87 29.33
N SER A 76 6.77 -1.52 28.18
CA SER A 76 5.37 -1.77 27.86
C SER A 76 5.26 -2.80 26.75
N ALA A 77 4.37 -3.78 26.90
CA ALA A 77 4.10 -4.75 25.86
C ALA A 77 3.47 -4.09 24.62
N VAL A 78 4.01 -4.40 23.45
CA VAL A 78 3.49 -3.93 22.16
C VAL A 78 2.59 -5.02 21.60
N THR A 79 1.29 -4.83 21.76
CA THR A 79 0.26 -5.81 21.39
C THR A 79 -0.24 -5.64 19.95
N ASN A 80 -0.11 -4.45 19.39
CA ASN A 80 -0.54 -4.13 18.03
C ASN A 80 0.64 -3.79 17.12
N GLY A 81 0.34 -3.72 15.83
CA GLY A 81 1.24 -3.26 14.81
C GLY A 81 2.25 -4.28 14.34
N VAL A 82 2.90 -3.94 13.25
CA VAL A 82 4.07 -4.64 12.72
C VAL A 82 5.33 -3.88 13.09
N LYS A 83 6.45 -4.59 13.24
CA LYS A 83 7.69 -4.00 13.74
C LYS A 83 8.25 -3.02 12.71
N GLN A 84 8.36 -1.74 13.05
CA GLN A 84 9.01 -0.77 12.17
C GLN A 84 10.50 -1.16 12.00
N GLY A 85 10.97 -1.19 10.75
CA GLY A 85 12.30 -1.70 10.41
C GLY A 85 12.37 -3.21 10.16
N CYS A 86 11.28 -3.96 10.35
CA CYS A 86 11.16 -5.31 9.82
C CYS A 86 10.99 -5.26 8.30
N ILE A 87 11.80 -6.05 7.58
CA ILE A 87 11.77 -6.13 6.12
C ILE A 87 10.38 -6.55 5.60
N MET A 88 9.67 -7.39 6.35
CA MET A 88 8.35 -7.90 5.98
C MET A 88 7.19 -6.97 6.36
N ALA A 89 7.40 -5.99 7.23
CA ALA A 89 6.32 -5.12 7.71
C ALA A 89 5.57 -4.37 6.58
N PRO A 90 6.25 -3.79 5.57
CA PRO A 90 5.57 -3.16 4.44
C PRO A 90 4.72 -4.16 3.66
N THR A 91 5.25 -5.36 3.37
CA THR A 91 4.52 -6.40 2.62
C THR A 91 3.30 -6.90 3.38
N LEU A 92 3.44 -7.15 4.68
CA LEU A 92 2.33 -7.58 5.54
C LEU A 92 1.23 -6.53 5.60
N PHE A 93 1.61 -5.26 5.76
CA PHE A 93 0.67 -4.15 5.73
C PHE A 93 -0.03 -4.04 4.37
N SER A 94 0.70 -4.08 3.26
CA SER A 94 0.13 -4.01 1.92
C SER A 94 -0.85 -5.15 1.64
N LEU A 95 -0.52 -6.40 2.01
CA LEU A 95 -1.41 -7.55 1.81
C LEU A 95 -2.74 -7.38 2.57
N MET A 96 -2.64 -7.02 3.84
CA MET A 96 -3.80 -6.80 4.70
C MET A 96 -4.66 -5.64 4.16
N PHE A 97 -4.02 -4.51 3.82
CA PHE A 97 -4.72 -3.33 3.30
C PHE A 97 -5.38 -3.60 1.94
N SER A 98 -4.68 -4.30 1.03
CA SER A 98 -5.24 -4.69 -0.26
C SER A 98 -6.50 -5.53 -0.09
N ALA A 99 -6.54 -6.44 0.88
CA ALA A 99 -7.75 -7.22 1.10
C ALA A 99 -8.87 -6.46 1.78
N MET A 100 -8.56 -5.55 2.71
CA MET A 100 -9.57 -4.62 3.23
C MET A 100 -10.20 -3.81 2.09
N LEU A 101 -9.39 -3.35 1.13
CA LEU A 101 -9.89 -2.65 -0.06
C LEU A 101 -10.71 -3.58 -0.96
N MET A 102 -10.28 -4.81 -1.20
CA MET A 102 -11.06 -5.78 -1.98
C MET A 102 -12.43 -6.05 -1.35
N ASP A 103 -12.50 -6.15 -0.02
CA ASP A 103 -13.76 -6.34 0.71
C ASP A 103 -14.64 -5.08 0.67
N ALA A 104 -14.07 -3.91 1.00
CA ALA A 104 -14.77 -2.62 1.00
C ALA A 104 -15.30 -2.19 -0.38
N HIS A 105 -14.73 -2.74 -1.46
CA HIS A 105 -15.12 -2.48 -2.83
C HIS A 105 -15.78 -3.67 -3.53
N ARG A 106 -16.09 -4.77 -2.82
CA ARG A 106 -16.63 -6.01 -3.40
C ARG A 106 -17.88 -5.80 -4.27
N ASP A 107 -18.82 -4.99 -3.79
CA ASP A 107 -20.11 -4.76 -4.46
C ASP A 107 -20.14 -3.45 -5.27
N LYS A 108 -18.98 -2.80 -5.45
CA LYS A 108 -18.89 -1.56 -6.23
C LYS A 108 -18.63 -1.89 -7.70
N GLN A 109 -19.13 -1.03 -8.58
CA GLN A 109 -18.86 -1.19 -10.01
C GLN A 109 -17.34 -1.12 -10.29
N PRO A 110 -16.84 -1.90 -11.26
CA PRO A 110 -15.43 -1.85 -11.66
C PRO A 110 -15.00 -0.41 -11.95
N GLY A 111 -13.94 0.03 -11.29
CA GLY A 111 -13.38 1.37 -11.49
C GLY A 111 -12.63 1.51 -12.82
N ILE A 112 -11.98 2.66 -12.98
CA ILE A 112 -11.12 2.93 -14.13
C ILE A 112 -9.92 1.96 -14.11
N ARG A 113 -9.79 1.15 -15.16
CA ARG A 113 -8.62 0.27 -15.33
C ARG A 113 -7.39 1.10 -15.71
N ILE A 114 -6.34 1.00 -14.89
CA ILE A 114 -5.00 1.51 -15.19
C ILE A 114 -4.13 0.32 -15.56
N ALA A 115 -3.85 0.14 -16.86
CA ALA A 115 -2.92 -0.87 -17.33
C ALA A 115 -1.47 -0.39 -17.11
N HIS A 116 -0.59 -1.31 -16.71
CA HIS A 116 0.83 -1.03 -16.55
C HIS A 116 1.61 -1.64 -17.72
N GLY A 117 2.80 -1.11 -18.02
CA GLY A 117 3.61 -1.53 -19.19
C GLY A 117 4.03 -3.01 -19.20
N THR A 118 3.80 -3.74 -18.12
CA THR A 118 3.98 -5.19 -18.01
C THR A 118 2.85 -6.01 -18.65
N ASP A 119 1.72 -5.38 -18.99
CA ASP A 119 0.48 -6.07 -19.38
C ASP A 119 0.40 -6.38 -20.89
N GLY A 120 1.53 -6.35 -21.61
CA GLY A 120 1.66 -6.77 -23.01
C GLY A 120 0.96 -5.89 -24.07
N HIS A 121 0.01 -5.03 -23.67
CA HIS A 121 -0.69 -4.10 -24.56
C HIS A 121 -0.02 -2.71 -24.51
N LEU A 122 1.07 -2.58 -25.28
CA LEU A 122 1.97 -1.44 -25.23
C LEU A 122 1.46 -0.19 -25.99
N LEU A 123 0.30 -0.23 -26.64
CA LEU A 123 -0.12 0.81 -27.57
C LEU A 123 -1.47 1.41 -27.19
N ILE A 124 -1.44 2.41 -26.30
CA ILE A 124 -2.52 3.40 -26.24
C ILE A 124 -2.22 4.39 -27.38
N SER A 125 -2.91 4.26 -28.51
CA SER A 125 -2.70 5.10 -29.71
C SER A 125 -2.78 6.61 -29.41
N GLN A 126 -3.50 7.02 -28.37
CA GLN A 126 -3.62 8.43 -27.96
C GLN A 126 -2.37 8.97 -27.23
N ARG A 127 -1.51 8.11 -26.66
CA ARG A 127 -0.23 8.53 -26.06
C ARG A 127 0.81 8.92 -27.12
N MET A 128 0.69 8.42 -28.36
CA MET A 128 1.57 8.81 -29.48
C MET A 128 1.20 10.14 -30.14
N GLN A 129 0.02 10.68 -29.86
CA GLN A 129 -0.44 11.95 -30.47
C GLN A 129 -0.13 13.18 -29.62
N ALA A 130 0.51 13.01 -28.46
CA ALA A 130 0.97 14.14 -27.65
C ALA A 130 2.14 14.83 -28.37
N PRO A 131 2.05 16.13 -28.71
CA PRO A 131 3.15 16.85 -29.32
C PRO A 131 4.31 16.87 -28.33
N THR A 132 5.37 16.14 -28.63
CA THR A 132 6.59 16.14 -27.83
C THR A 132 7.41 17.34 -28.31
N HIS A 133 7.36 18.45 -27.58
CA HIS A 133 8.26 19.58 -27.84
C HIS A 133 9.66 19.17 -27.37
N VAL A 134 10.47 18.67 -28.30
CA VAL A 134 11.90 18.48 -28.09
C VAL A 134 12.54 19.85 -28.33
N TYR A 135 13.06 20.47 -27.28
CA TYR A 135 13.92 21.64 -27.43
C TYR A 135 15.29 21.15 -27.88
N ASP A 136 15.59 21.33 -29.16
CA ASP A 136 16.95 21.17 -29.67
C ASP A 136 17.81 22.30 -29.11
N TYR A 137 18.61 21.99 -28.09
CA TYR A 137 19.75 22.82 -27.72
C TYR A 137 20.89 22.48 -28.70
N SER A 138 21.05 23.31 -29.74
CA SER A 138 22.30 23.36 -30.50
C SER A 138 23.35 24.16 -29.71
N PRO A 139 24.64 23.76 -29.77
CA PRO A 139 25.74 24.30 -28.95
C PRO A 139 26.11 25.75 -29.27
#